data_AF-A0A292S6W4-F1
#
_entry.id   AF-A0A292S6W4-F1
#
_cell.length_a   1.000
_cell.length_b   1.000
_cell.length_c   1.000
_cell.angle_alpha   90.00
_cell.angle_beta   90.00
_cell.angle_gamma   90.00
#
_symmetry.space_group_name_H-M   'P 1'
#
loop_
_entity.id
_entity.type
_entity.pdbx_description
1 polymer ?
#
loop_
_entity_poly.entity_id
_entity_poly.type
_entity_poly.pdbx_seq_one_letter_code
_entity_poly.pdbx_strand_id
1 'polypeptide(L)'
;NKDTGVREIYVNSIINSPLDIDAQEKLVRLAEDNIQDAASIKAKYFLYDLKREIHRQYPLNYIKQAPFNQQIVRWNKFPITYGFKNSAGVPREFVNEISSAFSEWEREGNVMFSETEENPNIVINFVKNNKNESMEYGKKYVVAYTEPKISGDILEGMNINFYIQDPEGKNFTRNQIYNTALHEIFHALGFMGHSFDPDNIMYLAKDNNAIANDTRESLTEADTSTLQLLYKIKPDVTNSSVLKSEYVPYLVLGDDEELNSSKAREAKNYIYHAPTLPSGYIDLAESLVADKRYPEAIRSLEKALNLADTDDMRYIIYYNLAVSYSYISHTEMAVDYLSKAMEIQDNEELHLLKAEILKNTDKETAQKEYEYLIKISPDNPDYTTKLANMHIKDYDYMKARKILKDFLKRNPQYKKDARFSPYGILLF
;
A
#
# COMPACT_ATOMS: atom_id res chain seq x y z
N ASN A 1 -24.91 19.43 -7.90
CA ASN A 1 -25.97 20.46 -7.81
C ASN A 1 -25.73 21.25 -6.52
N LYS A 2 -25.69 22.58 -6.55
CA LYS A 2 -25.34 23.44 -5.39
C LYS A 2 -26.56 23.89 -4.59
N ASP A 3 -27.75 23.41 -4.93
CA ASP A 3 -28.97 23.67 -4.17
C ASP A 3 -28.94 22.93 -2.83
N THR A 4 -28.92 23.69 -1.74
CA THR A 4 -28.81 23.18 -0.37
C THR A 4 -30.04 22.37 0.06
N GLY A 5 -31.24 22.74 -0.39
CA GLY A 5 -32.48 22.02 -0.05
C GLY A 5 -32.53 20.65 -0.71
N VAL A 6 -32.11 20.57 -1.98
CA VAL A 6 -32.03 19.29 -2.71
C VAL A 6 -30.97 18.38 -2.11
N ARG A 7 -29.82 18.92 -1.70
CA ARG A 7 -28.76 18.15 -1.03
C ARG A 7 -29.24 17.57 0.30
N GLU A 8 -29.97 18.33 1.12
CA GLU A 8 -30.47 17.83 2.39
C GLU A 8 -31.47 16.67 2.21
N ILE A 9 -32.41 16.81 1.27
CA ILE A 9 -33.35 15.72 0.93
C ILE A 9 -32.59 14.48 0.49
N TYR A 10 -31.54 14.65 -0.33
CA TYR A 10 -30.71 13.55 -0.81
C TYR A 10 -30.00 12.81 0.33
N VAL A 11 -29.38 13.53 1.28
CA VAL A 11 -28.72 12.91 2.46
C VAL A 11 -29.72 12.16 3.31
N ASN A 12 -30.89 12.76 3.59
CA ASN A 12 -31.96 12.10 4.34
C ASN A 12 -32.40 10.81 3.64
N SER A 13 -32.49 10.80 2.31
CA SER A 13 -32.85 9.60 1.55
C SER A 13 -31.81 8.49 1.71
N ILE A 14 -30.52 8.82 1.70
CA ILE A 14 -29.45 7.82 1.87
C ILE A 14 -29.49 7.22 3.28
N ILE A 15 -29.57 8.09 4.31
CA ILE A 15 -29.59 7.66 5.73
C ILE A 15 -30.76 6.72 6.05
N ASN A 16 -31.91 6.91 5.38
CA ASN A 16 -33.11 6.09 5.60
C ASN A 16 -33.20 4.86 4.67
N SER A 17 -32.14 4.56 3.90
CA SER A 17 -32.05 3.39 3.02
C SER A 17 -31.08 2.35 3.59
N PRO A 18 -31.09 1.08 3.10
CA PRO A 18 -30.07 0.11 3.46
C PRO A 18 -28.66 0.66 3.22
N LEU A 19 -27.80 0.56 4.24
CA LEU A 19 -26.49 1.19 4.24
C LEU A 19 -25.42 0.28 3.61
N ASP A 20 -25.50 0.11 2.30
CA ASP A 20 -24.45 -0.56 1.52
C ASP A 20 -23.20 0.34 1.32
N ILE A 21 -22.15 -0.23 0.72
CA ILE A 21 -20.88 0.47 0.49
C ILE A 21 -21.06 1.74 -0.36
N ASP A 22 -21.92 1.71 -1.38
CA ASP A 22 -22.15 2.86 -2.26
C ASP A 22 -22.87 4.00 -1.51
N ALA A 23 -23.85 3.67 -0.66
CA ALA A 23 -24.49 4.61 0.25
C ALA A 23 -23.48 5.23 1.21
N GLN A 24 -22.58 4.43 1.80
CA GLN A 24 -21.52 4.92 2.68
C GLN A 24 -20.57 5.86 1.93
N GLU A 25 -20.08 5.50 0.74
CA GLU A 25 -19.21 6.37 -0.06
C GLU A 25 -19.88 7.70 -0.41
N LYS A 26 -21.16 7.68 -0.76
CA LYS A 26 -21.92 8.90 -1.02
C LYS A 26 -21.99 9.79 0.22
N LEU A 27 -22.23 9.22 1.40
CA LEU A 27 -22.22 9.96 2.66
C LEU A 27 -20.84 10.54 2.97
N VAL A 28 -19.76 9.77 2.76
CA VAL A 28 -18.39 10.25 2.95
C VAL A 28 -18.10 11.42 2.00
N ARG A 29 -18.43 11.31 0.71
CA ARG A 29 -18.26 12.41 -0.25
C ARG A 29 -19.03 13.67 0.13
N LEU A 30 -20.20 13.53 0.76
CA LEU A 30 -20.99 14.65 1.25
C LEU A 30 -20.39 15.26 2.52
N ALA A 31 -19.87 14.43 3.42
CA ALA A 31 -19.21 14.87 4.64
C ALA A 31 -17.91 15.63 4.35
N GLU A 32 -17.08 15.09 3.45
CA GLU A 32 -15.77 15.66 3.08
C GLU A 32 -15.85 16.70 1.96
N ASP A 33 -17.07 17.12 1.57
CA ASP A 33 -17.27 18.18 0.57
C ASP A 33 -16.76 19.53 1.11
N ASN A 34 -16.20 20.35 0.23
CA ASN A 34 -15.85 21.74 0.54
C ASN A 34 -17.09 22.58 0.90
N ILE A 35 -18.29 22.15 0.47
CA ILE A 35 -19.55 22.80 0.82
C ILE A 35 -19.98 22.38 2.24
N GLN A 36 -19.87 23.31 3.19
CA GLN A 36 -20.36 23.15 4.56
C GLN A 36 -21.81 23.63 4.65
N ASP A 37 -22.77 22.71 4.51
CA ASP A 37 -24.21 22.96 4.58
C ASP A 37 -24.90 21.96 5.51
N ALA A 38 -26.22 22.05 5.67
CA ALA A 38 -26.98 21.14 6.53
C ALA A 38 -26.84 19.67 6.13
N ALA A 39 -26.67 19.40 4.83
CA ALA A 39 -26.45 18.06 4.29
C ALA A 39 -25.10 17.49 4.74
N SER A 40 -24.00 18.23 4.57
CA SER A 40 -22.67 17.75 4.97
C SER A 40 -22.54 17.59 6.48
N ILE A 41 -23.11 18.51 7.27
CA ILE A 41 -23.18 18.38 8.73
C ILE A 41 -23.93 17.12 9.15
N LYS A 42 -25.09 16.85 8.55
CA LYS A 42 -25.90 15.67 8.86
C LYS A 42 -25.18 14.37 8.47
N ALA A 43 -24.52 14.34 7.31
CA ALA A 43 -23.70 13.20 6.91
C ALA A 43 -22.55 12.96 7.90
N LYS A 44 -21.84 14.02 8.34
CA LYS A 44 -20.77 13.93 9.35
C LYS A 44 -21.25 13.32 10.66
N TYR A 45 -22.36 13.80 11.22
CA TYR A 45 -22.90 13.25 12.47
C TYR A 45 -23.31 11.78 12.34
N PHE A 46 -23.98 11.43 11.24
CA PHE A 46 -24.38 10.05 10.99
C PHE A 46 -23.16 9.11 10.89
N LEU A 47 -22.15 9.51 10.12
CA LEU A 47 -20.91 8.74 9.99
C LEU A 47 -20.16 8.65 11.32
N TYR A 48 -20.13 9.73 12.11
CA TYR A 48 -19.51 9.73 13.44
C TYR A 48 -20.15 8.71 14.39
N ASP A 49 -21.47 8.63 14.43
CA ASP A 49 -22.16 7.63 15.26
C ASP A 49 -21.89 6.20 14.76
N LEU A 50 -21.81 5.99 13.45
CA LEU A 50 -21.45 4.70 12.87
C LEU A 50 -20.01 4.31 13.19
N LYS A 51 -19.04 5.24 13.08
CA LYS A 51 -17.64 5.03 13.50
C LYS A 51 -17.58 4.57 14.96
N ARG A 52 -18.35 5.22 15.86
CA ARG A 52 -18.40 4.85 17.29
C ARG A 52 -18.97 3.47 17.52
N GLU A 53 -19.99 3.09 16.77
CA GLU A 53 -20.59 1.76 16.89
C GLU A 53 -19.62 0.67 16.43
N ILE A 54 -18.93 0.87 15.31
CA ILE A 54 -17.87 -0.03 14.85
C ILE A 54 -16.77 -0.15 15.91
N HIS A 55 -16.31 0.97 16.47
CA HIS A 55 -15.29 0.95 17.52
C HIS A 55 -15.73 0.19 18.79
N ARG A 56 -17.03 0.24 19.14
CA ARG A 56 -17.57 -0.56 20.26
C ARG A 56 -17.63 -2.05 19.96
N GLN A 57 -17.85 -2.44 18.70
CA GLN A 57 -17.88 -3.84 18.29
C GLN A 57 -16.47 -4.44 18.24
N TYR A 58 -15.46 -3.64 17.93
CA TYR A 58 -14.05 -4.06 17.88
C TYR A 58 -13.21 -3.20 18.84
N PRO A 59 -13.38 -3.34 20.17
CA PRO A 59 -12.70 -2.47 21.12
C PRO A 59 -11.18 -2.74 21.20
N LEU A 60 -10.76 -3.97 20.94
CA LEU A 60 -9.36 -4.41 20.95
C LEU A 60 -8.92 -4.66 19.51
N ASN A 61 -8.24 -3.70 18.89
CA ASN A 61 -7.65 -3.86 17.57
C ASN A 61 -6.57 -2.80 17.33
N TYR A 62 -5.79 -2.99 16.28
CA TYR A 62 -4.78 -2.05 15.81
C TYR A 62 -4.92 -1.80 14.28
N ILE A 63 -6.16 -1.77 13.80
CA ILE A 63 -6.48 -1.68 12.36
C ILE A 63 -5.94 -0.42 11.69
N LYS A 64 -5.75 0.67 12.47
CA LYS A 64 -5.25 1.95 11.95
C LYS A 64 -3.79 1.88 11.45
N GLN A 65 -3.08 0.78 11.72
CA GLN A 65 -1.75 0.50 11.19
C GLN A 65 -1.77 -0.38 9.93
N ALA A 66 -2.92 -0.98 9.56
CA ALA A 66 -3.01 -1.88 8.41
C ALA A 66 -2.66 -1.30 7.02
N PRO A 67 -2.93 0.00 6.72
CA PRO A 67 -2.78 0.49 5.35
C PRO A 67 -1.34 0.42 4.81
N PHE A 68 -1.19 0.05 3.55
CA PHE A 68 0.06 0.10 2.80
C PHE A 68 0.01 1.26 1.82
N ASN A 69 0.93 2.22 1.89
CA ASN A 69 0.90 3.41 1.03
C ASN A 69 -0.48 4.11 1.02
N GLN A 70 -1.09 4.24 2.22
CA GLN A 70 -2.44 4.77 2.45
C GLN A 70 -3.61 3.93 1.88
N GLN A 71 -3.34 2.75 1.33
CA GLN A 71 -4.33 1.88 0.72
C GLN A 71 -4.58 0.62 1.56
N ILE A 72 -5.82 0.12 1.55
CA ILE A 72 -6.14 -1.20 2.11
C ILE A 72 -5.85 -2.27 1.07
N VAL A 73 -4.83 -3.06 1.35
CA VAL A 73 -4.42 -4.24 0.56
C VAL A 73 -4.95 -5.47 1.26
N ARG A 74 -5.75 -6.31 0.58
CA ARG A 74 -6.11 -7.65 1.09
C ARG A 74 -6.65 -8.57 0.01
N TRP A 75 -6.64 -9.86 0.31
CA TRP A 75 -7.31 -10.87 -0.52
C TRP A 75 -8.84 -10.74 -0.45
N ASN A 76 -9.51 -11.24 -1.48
CA ASN A 76 -10.96 -11.23 -1.56
C ASN A 76 -11.53 -12.53 -2.18
N LYS A 77 -10.71 -13.31 -2.88
CA LYS A 77 -11.03 -14.67 -3.32
C LYS A 77 -10.42 -15.71 -2.37
N PHE A 78 -11.25 -16.66 -1.94
CA PHE A 78 -10.88 -17.75 -1.02
C PHE A 78 -11.13 -19.14 -1.66
N PRO A 79 -10.44 -20.20 -1.22
CA PRO A 79 -9.34 -20.18 -0.25
C PRO A 79 -8.11 -19.42 -0.79
N ILE A 80 -7.33 -18.81 0.09
CA ILE A 80 -6.06 -18.19 -0.26
C ILE A 80 -5.04 -19.32 -0.39
N THR A 81 -4.38 -19.42 -1.54
CA THR A 81 -3.43 -20.51 -1.77
C THR A 81 -2.03 -20.13 -1.27
N TYR A 82 -1.30 -21.08 -0.67
CA TYR A 82 0.11 -20.88 -0.30
C TYR A 82 0.99 -22.02 -0.80
N GLY A 83 2.30 -21.78 -0.94
CA GLY A 83 3.23 -22.83 -1.36
C GLY A 83 4.69 -22.50 -1.06
N PHE A 84 5.48 -23.53 -0.80
CA PHE A 84 6.90 -23.42 -0.49
C PHE A 84 7.77 -23.47 -1.75
N LYS A 85 8.76 -22.57 -1.84
CA LYS A 85 9.82 -22.62 -2.86
C LYS A 85 11.18 -22.80 -2.21
N ASN A 86 12.07 -23.53 -2.91
CA ASN A 86 13.45 -23.78 -2.49
C ASN A 86 13.59 -24.48 -1.11
N SER A 87 12.62 -25.30 -0.71
CA SER A 87 12.58 -25.96 0.61
C SER A 87 13.47 -27.19 0.74
N ALA A 88 14.00 -27.74 -0.37
CA ALA A 88 14.73 -29.02 -0.38
C ALA A 88 15.99 -29.06 0.52
N GLY A 89 16.60 -27.90 0.82
CA GLY A 89 17.78 -27.77 1.68
C GLY A 89 17.49 -27.22 3.07
N VAL A 90 16.21 -27.03 3.42
CA VAL A 90 15.77 -26.35 4.65
C VAL A 90 15.43 -27.39 5.72
N PRO A 91 15.71 -27.13 7.02
CA PRO A 91 15.25 -28.02 8.09
C PRO A 91 13.76 -28.30 7.98
N ARG A 92 13.37 -29.58 7.95
CA ARG A 92 11.96 -29.99 7.80
C ARG A 92 11.03 -29.35 8.83
N GLU A 93 11.56 -29.09 10.02
CA GLU A 93 10.79 -28.46 11.09
C GLU A 93 10.33 -27.05 10.71
N PHE A 94 11.08 -26.29 9.91
CA PHE A 94 10.66 -24.94 9.50
C PHE A 94 9.38 -24.99 8.68
N VAL A 95 9.31 -25.91 7.71
CA VAL A 95 8.11 -26.13 6.88
C VAL A 95 6.92 -26.53 7.75
N ASN A 96 7.13 -27.42 8.73
CA ASN A 96 6.08 -27.86 9.64
C ASN A 96 5.58 -26.73 10.56
N GLU A 97 6.48 -25.91 11.09
CA GLU A 97 6.11 -24.78 11.96
C GLU A 97 5.39 -23.69 11.17
N ILE A 98 5.83 -23.37 9.95
CA ILE A 98 5.13 -22.41 9.08
C ILE A 98 3.72 -22.93 8.73
N SER A 99 3.60 -24.21 8.38
CA SER A 99 2.29 -24.83 8.13
C SER A 99 1.38 -24.80 9.36
N SER A 100 1.96 -24.99 10.56
CA SER A 100 1.21 -24.88 11.82
C SER A 100 0.71 -23.45 12.07
N ALA A 101 1.48 -22.43 11.68
CA ALA A 101 1.07 -21.02 11.78
C ALA A 101 -0.08 -20.69 10.81
N PHE A 102 -0.09 -21.27 9.60
CA PHE A 102 -1.26 -21.19 8.72
C PHE A 102 -2.49 -21.81 9.38
N SER A 103 -2.38 -23.03 9.95
CA SER A 103 -3.49 -23.68 10.65
C SER A 103 -4.00 -22.89 11.86
N GLU A 104 -3.13 -22.13 12.55
CA GLU A 104 -3.53 -21.23 13.62
C GLU A 104 -4.43 -20.10 13.10
N TRP A 105 -4.01 -19.45 12.00
CA TRP A 105 -4.81 -18.41 11.34
C TRP A 105 -6.11 -18.96 10.74
N GLU A 106 -6.17 -20.21 10.27
CA GLU A 106 -7.43 -20.83 9.85
C GLU A 106 -8.41 -20.97 10.99
N ARG A 107 -7.92 -21.43 12.14
CA ARG A 107 -8.74 -21.76 13.31
C ARG A 107 -9.23 -20.52 14.04
N GLU A 108 -8.35 -19.57 14.31
CA GLU A 108 -8.66 -18.38 15.13
C GLU A 108 -9.06 -17.17 14.25
N GLY A 109 -8.47 -17.06 13.06
CA GLY A 109 -8.71 -15.94 12.13
C GLY A 109 -9.91 -16.12 11.19
N ASN A 110 -10.50 -17.32 11.12
CA ASN A 110 -11.59 -17.68 10.20
C ASN A 110 -11.26 -17.43 8.71
N VAL A 111 -10.01 -17.64 8.35
CA VAL A 111 -9.49 -17.56 6.97
C VAL A 111 -9.36 -18.98 6.42
N MET A 112 -9.62 -19.18 5.12
CA MET A 112 -9.42 -20.49 4.50
C MET A 112 -8.16 -20.49 3.65
N PHE A 113 -7.25 -21.43 3.90
CA PHE A 113 -6.06 -21.63 3.09
C PHE A 113 -6.11 -22.94 2.30
N SER A 114 -5.26 -23.05 1.29
CA SER A 114 -4.99 -24.31 0.59
C SER A 114 -3.55 -24.33 0.11
N GLU A 115 -2.82 -25.39 0.44
CA GLU A 115 -1.46 -25.57 -0.07
C GLU A 115 -1.47 -25.98 -1.55
N THR A 116 -0.58 -25.41 -2.35
CA THR A 116 -0.37 -25.76 -3.76
C THR A 116 1.06 -25.47 -4.20
N GLU A 117 1.60 -26.30 -5.09
CA GLU A 117 2.87 -26.02 -5.77
C GLU A 117 2.67 -25.11 -7.00
N GLU A 118 1.47 -25.13 -7.58
CA GLU A 118 1.15 -24.41 -8.82
C GLU A 118 0.64 -23.00 -8.51
N ASN A 119 1.47 -21.98 -8.80
CA ASN A 119 1.13 -20.56 -8.76
C ASN A 119 0.35 -20.12 -7.49
N PRO A 120 0.90 -20.33 -6.28
CA PRO A 120 0.22 -19.96 -5.05
C PRO A 120 0.09 -18.43 -4.92
N ASN A 121 -0.96 -17.98 -4.21
CA ASN A 121 -1.16 -16.57 -3.88
C ASN A 121 -0.09 -16.07 -2.90
N ILE A 122 0.28 -16.89 -1.92
CA ILE A 122 1.35 -16.63 -0.96
C ILE A 122 2.50 -17.59 -1.23
N VAL A 123 3.67 -17.06 -1.60
CA VAL A 123 4.88 -17.84 -1.85
C VAL A 123 5.80 -17.74 -0.64
N ILE A 124 6.15 -18.88 -0.04
CA ILE A 124 7.12 -18.95 1.05
C ILE A 124 8.48 -19.32 0.46
N ASN A 125 9.44 -18.40 0.54
CA ASN A 125 10.82 -18.59 0.11
C ASN A 125 11.75 -18.75 1.31
N PHE A 126 12.85 -19.47 1.10
CA PHE A 126 13.94 -19.57 2.05
C PHE A 126 15.22 -18.97 1.46
N VAL A 127 15.78 -17.98 2.14
CA VAL A 127 16.94 -17.19 1.69
C VAL A 127 18.12 -17.39 2.64
N LYS A 128 19.33 -17.34 2.09
CA LYS A 128 20.56 -17.36 2.89
C LYS A 128 20.88 -15.94 3.34
N ASN A 129 21.27 -15.79 4.59
CA ASN A 129 21.73 -14.51 5.11
C ASN A 129 23.10 -14.18 4.49
N ASN A 130 23.16 -13.10 3.69
CA ASN A 130 24.41 -12.56 3.20
C ASN A 130 24.90 -11.50 4.21
N LYS A 131 26.10 -11.71 4.76
CA LYS A 131 26.73 -10.90 5.83
C LYS A 131 26.83 -9.37 5.60
N ASN A 132 26.35 -8.85 4.47
CA ASN A 132 26.45 -7.45 4.08
C ASN A 132 25.10 -6.69 4.18
N GLU A 133 24.00 -7.33 4.54
CA GLU A 133 22.74 -6.65 4.80
C GLU A 133 22.68 -6.24 6.27
N SER A 134 22.59 -4.94 6.55
CA SER A 134 22.46 -4.42 7.91
C SER A 134 21.12 -4.85 8.54
N MET A 135 21.08 -6.06 9.08
CA MET A 135 19.94 -6.60 9.85
C MET A 135 19.91 -6.06 11.29
N GLU A 136 20.18 -4.77 11.49
CA GLU A 136 20.30 -4.22 12.84
C GLU A 136 19.00 -3.57 13.32
N TYR A 137 18.13 -4.38 13.91
CA TYR A 137 17.11 -3.91 14.84
C TYR A 137 17.72 -3.75 16.24
N GLY A 138 18.65 -2.80 16.41
CA GLY A 138 19.25 -2.55 17.73
C GLY A 138 19.71 -3.83 18.46
N LYS A 139 20.53 -4.66 17.79
CA LYS A 139 20.98 -6.02 18.19
C LYS A 139 19.99 -7.19 18.01
N LYS A 140 18.82 -6.99 17.41
CA LYS A 140 17.90 -8.07 16.98
C LYS A 140 17.94 -8.18 15.46
N TYR A 141 17.99 -9.39 14.91
CA TYR A 141 17.96 -9.62 13.46
C TYR A 141 16.53 -9.93 13.00
N VAL A 142 16.25 -9.67 11.72
CA VAL A 142 14.97 -9.99 11.07
C VAL A 142 14.99 -11.46 10.65
N VAL A 143 14.00 -12.26 11.08
CA VAL A 143 13.92 -13.70 10.75
C VAL A 143 13.25 -13.92 9.39
N ALA A 144 12.30 -13.07 9.01
CA ALA A 144 11.64 -13.08 7.72
C ALA A 144 11.07 -11.69 7.40
N TYR A 145 10.69 -11.49 6.14
CA TYR A 145 9.99 -10.29 5.68
C TYR A 145 8.99 -10.65 4.60
N THR A 146 7.94 -9.84 4.48
CA THR A 146 6.85 -10.03 3.52
C THR A 146 6.80 -8.90 2.49
N GLU A 147 6.67 -9.26 1.22
CA GLU A 147 6.60 -8.31 0.10
C GLU A 147 5.34 -8.56 -0.75
N PRO A 148 4.50 -7.52 -0.95
CA PRO A 148 3.37 -7.62 -1.86
C PRO A 148 3.80 -7.48 -3.33
N LYS A 149 3.12 -8.21 -4.22
CA LYS A 149 3.18 -8.02 -5.68
C LYS A 149 1.89 -7.34 -6.14
N ILE A 150 1.99 -6.06 -6.47
CA ILE A 150 0.84 -5.21 -6.83
C ILE A 150 1.04 -4.66 -8.23
N SER A 151 0.00 -4.74 -9.05
CA SER A 151 -0.07 -4.16 -10.38
C SER A 151 -1.32 -3.29 -10.47
N GLY A 152 -1.15 -1.97 -10.35
CA GLY A 152 -2.28 -1.04 -10.21
C GLY A 152 -3.08 -1.31 -8.94
N ASP A 153 -4.36 -1.65 -9.09
CA ASP A 153 -5.29 -2.02 -8.01
C ASP A 153 -5.39 -3.55 -7.81
N ILE A 154 -4.54 -4.33 -8.48
CA ILE A 154 -4.57 -5.79 -8.43
C ILE A 154 -3.48 -6.32 -7.51
N LEU A 155 -3.88 -7.08 -6.48
CA LEU A 155 -2.97 -7.90 -5.68
C LEU A 155 -2.72 -9.22 -6.41
N GLU A 156 -1.52 -9.39 -6.96
CA GLU A 156 -1.14 -10.58 -7.73
C GLU A 156 -0.56 -11.69 -6.85
N GLY A 157 0.14 -11.32 -5.77
CA GLY A 157 0.89 -12.26 -4.95
C GLY A 157 1.40 -11.63 -3.66
N MET A 158 1.75 -12.46 -2.68
CA MET A 158 2.57 -12.08 -1.53
C MET A 158 3.76 -13.03 -1.47
N ASN A 159 4.96 -12.53 -1.22
CA ASN A 159 6.13 -13.34 -0.93
C ASN A 159 6.46 -13.22 0.56
N ILE A 160 6.65 -14.33 1.25
CA ILE A 160 7.25 -14.37 2.58
C ILE A 160 8.65 -14.97 2.45
N ASN A 161 9.68 -14.22 2.82
CA ASN A 161 11.07 -14.63 2.67
C ASN A 161 11.68 -14.91 4.04
N PHE A 162 11.89 -16.19 4.38
CA PHE A 162 12.53 -16.62 5.62
C PHE A 162 14.04 -16.74 5.46
N TYR A 163 14.80 -16.15 6.37
CA TYR A 163 16.21 -16.49 6.51
C TYR A 163 16.37 -17.89 7.09
N ILE A 164 17.37 -18.64 6.60
CA ILE A 164 17.64 -20.00 7.10
C ILE A 164 18.46 -19.95 8.40
N GLN A 165 19.28 -18.89 8.56
CA GLN A 165 20.23 -18.74 9.66
C GLN A 165 20.33 -17.28 10.12
N ASP A 166 20.70 -17.10 11.39
CA ASP A 166 21.06 -15.80 11.93
C ASP A 166 22.39 -15.27 11.33
N PRO A 167 22.75 -13.99 11.56
CA PRO A 167 23.99 -13.41 11.05
C PRO A 167 25.27 -14.14 11.49
N GLU A 168 25.21 -14.83 12.63
CA GLU A 168 26.28 -15.68 13.17
C GLU A 168 26.33 -17.08 12.52
N GLY A 169 25.35 -17.44 11.69
CA GLY A 169 25.27 -18.71 10.97
C GLY A 169 24.62 -19.85 11.77
N LYS A 170 23.93 -19.54 12.87
CA LYS A 170 23.16 -20.50 13.67
C LYS A 170 21.73 -20.59 13.14
N ASN A 171 21.16 -21.79 13.16
CA ASN A 171 19.77 -22.01 12.77
C ASN A 171 18.81 -21.46 13.84
N PHE A 172 17.67 -20.95 13.40
CA PHE A 172 16.56 -20.56 14.26
C PHE A 172 15.90 -21.76 14.95
N THR A 173 15.33 -21.53 16.12
CA THR A 173 14.54 -22.52 16.87
C THR A 173 13.15 -22.71 16.22
N ARG A 174 12.44 -23.76 16.64
CA ARG A 174 11.06 -24.02 16.18
C ARG A 174 10.11 -22.88 16.55
N ASN A 175 10.22 -22.38 17.78
CA ASN A 175 9.31 -21.32 18.26
C ASN A 175 9.63 -19.98 17.61
N GLN A 176 10.90 -19.68 17.32
CA GLN A 176 11.26 -18.51 16.51
C GLN A 176 10.62 -18.58 15.11
N ILE A 177 10.74 -19.70 14.39
CA ILE A 177 10.13 -19.84 13.06
C ILE A 177 8.62 -19.76 13.12
N TYR A 178 7.98 -20.43 14.10
CA TYR A 178 6.53 -20.40 14.24
C TYR A 178 6.00 -18.98 14.56
N ASN A 179 6.59 -18.29 15.53
CA ASN A 179 6.14 -16.95 15.93
C ASN A 179 6.36 -15.95 14.79
N THR A 180 7.50 -16.03 14.10
CA THR A 180 7.74 -15.23 12.88
C THR A 180 6.74 -15.58 11.78
N ALA A 181 6.40 -16.85 11.58
CA ALA A 181 5.40 -17.23 10.60
C ALA A 181 4.02 -16.66 10.91
N LEU A 182 3.58 -16.65 12.17
CA LEU A 182 2.32 -16.00 12.54
C LEU A 182 2.32 -14.51 12.15
N HIS A 183 3.42 -13.81 12.40
CA HIS A 183 3.61 -12.40 12.06
C HIS A 183 3.57 -12.16 10.55
N GLU A 184 4.43 -12.86 9.79
CA GLU A 184 4.53 -12.68 8.34
C GLU A 184 3.27 -13.12 7.59
N ILE A 185 2.57 -14.15 8.08
CA ILE A 185 1.30 -14.55 7.49
C ILE A 185 0.26 -13.44 7.66
N PHE A 186 0.28 -12.66 8.75
CA PHE A 186 -0.63 -11.54 8.89
C PHE A 186 -0.31 -10.41 7.91
N HIS A 187 0.98 -10.11 7.69
CA HIS A 187 1.40 -9.23 6.59
C HIS A 187 0.89 -9.75 5.25
N ALA A 188 1.08 -11.04 4.95
CA ALA A 188 0.63 -11.66 3.72
C ALA A 188 -0.90 -11.71 3.59
N LEU A 189 -1.64 -11.62 4.70
CA LEU A 189 -3.10 -11.46 4.71
C LEU A 189 -3.56 -10.03 4.41
N GLY A 190 -2.64 -9.06 4.42
CA GLY A 190 -2.88 -7.67 4.03
C GLY A 190 -2.63 -6.62 5.12
N PHE A 191 -2.21 -7.03 6.32
CA PHE A 191 -1.93 -6.07 7.39
C PHE A 191 -0.51 -5.50 7.24
N MET A 192 -0.36 -4.27 6.73
CA MET A 192 0.94 -3.68 6.40
C MET A 192 1.36 -2.61 7.40
N GLY A 193 1.51 -3.02 8.65
CA GLY A 193 2.04 -2.19 9.73
C GLY A 193 2.34 -3.02 10.97
N HIS A 194 2.46 -2.37 12.11
CA HIS A 194 2.85 -2.98 13.38
C HIS A 194 2.04 -2.45 14.56
N SER A 195 1.73 -3.35 15.49
CA SER A 195 1.12 -3.02 16.78
C SER A 195 2.11 -2.25 17.66
N PHE A 196 1.59 -1.32 18.47
CA PHE A 196 2.35 -0.68 19.56
C PHE A 196 2.37 -1.50 20.85
N ASP A 197 1.48 -2.49 20.97
CA ASP A 197 1.36 -3.37 22.14
C ASP A 197 2.31 -4.57 22.00
N PRO A 198 3.24 -4.79 22.95
CA PRO A 198 4.18 -5.92 22.96
C PRO A 198 3.56 -7.32 22.98
N ASP A 199 2.33 -7.45 23.46
CA ASP A 199 1.67 -8.75 23.59
C ASP A 199 1.11 -9.25 22.25
N ASN A 200 0.84 -8.34 21.31
CA ASN A 200 0.29 -8.67 20.00
C ASN A 200 1.32 -9.31 19.08
N ILE A 201 0.87 -10.15 18.14
CA ILE A 201 1.79 -10.80 17.19
C ILE A 201 2.49 -9.78 16.30
N MET A 202 1.82 -8.68 15.96
CA MET A 202 2.34 -7.62 15.09
C MET A 202 3.24 -6.60 15.80
N TYR A 203 3.74 -6.89 17.01
CA TYR A 203 4.68 -5.99 17.66
C TYR A 203 6.05 -6.01 16.98
N LEU A 204 6.57 -4.82 16.69
CA LEU A 204 7.76 -4.60 15.85
C LEU A 204 9.03 -5.33 16.31
N ALA A 205 9.31 -5.36 17.61
CA ALA A 205 10.58 -5.86 18.11
C ALA A 205 10.44 -6.38 19.55
N LYS A 206 10.01 -7.64 19.71
CA LYS A 206 9.91 -8.27 21.04
C LYS A 206 11.25 -8.24 21.77
N ASP A 207 11.25 -7.89 23.05
CA ASP A 207 12.47 -7.70 23.86
C ASP A 207 13.38 -8.93 23.87
N ASN A 208 14.68 -8.71 24.13
CA ASN A 208 15.67 -9.79 24.21
C ASN A 208 15.24 -10.91 25.17
N ASN A 209 14.40 -10.60 26.18
CA ASN A 209 13.83 -11.59 27.09
C ASN A 209 12.77 -12.49 26.45
N ALA A 210 11.94 -11.98 25.54
CA ALA A 210 10.97 -12.79 24.79
C ALA A 210 11.68 -13.74 23.82
N ILE A 211 12.76 -13.26 23.18
CA ILE A 211 13.65 -14.08 22.34
C ILE A 211 14.43 -15.08 23.21
N ALA A 212 14.87 -14.70 24.41
CA ALA A 212 15.63 -15.58 25.31
C ALA A 212 14.80 -16.72 25.93
N ASN A 213 13.50 -16.52 26.13
CA ASN A 213 12.62 -17.54 26.69
C ASN A 213 12.14 -18.57 25.65
N ASP A 214 12.35 -18.31 24.34
CA ASP A 214 12.01 -19.19 23.22
C ASP A 214 10.61 -19.81 23.35
N THR A 215 9.61 -19.01 23.73
CA THR A 215 8.24 -19.47 23.98
C THR A 215 7.41 -19.45 22.72
N ARG A 216 6.58 -20.48 22.51
CA ARG A 216 5.58 -20.48 21.44
C ARG A 216 4.45 -19.51 21.77
N GLU A 217 4.09 -18.66 20.82
CA GLU A 217 3.05 -17.65 21.00
C GLU A 217 1.68 -18.12 20.51
N SER A 218 0.65 -17.36 20.86
CA SER A 218 -0.74 -17.55 20.42
C SER A 218 -1.30 -16.22 19.98
N LEU A 219 -2.23 -16.23 19.03
CA LEU A 219 -2.91 -15.02 18.58
C LEU A 219 -3.74 -14.41 19.73
N THR A 220 -3.66 -13.10 19.88
CA THR A 220 -4.47 -12.36 20.85
C THR A 220 -5.87 -12.07 20.30
N GLU A 221 -6.79 -11.65 21.17
CA GLU A 221 -8.08 -11.11 20.74
C GLU A 221 -7.92 -9.89 19.82
N ALA A 222 -6.88 -9.07 20.05
CA ALA A 222 -6.59 -7.93 19.20
C ALA A 222 -6.11 -8.35 17.81
N ASP A 223 -5.31 -9.42 17.69
CA ASP A 223 -4.84 -9.95 16.41
C ASP A 223 -6.03 -10.45 15.57
N THR A 224 -6.89 -11.28 16.16
CA THR A 224 -8.07 -11.85 15.47
C THR A 224 -9.12 -10.79 15.16
N SER A 225 -9.40 -9.86 16.07
CA SER A 225 -10.32 -8.74 15.84
C SER A 225 -9.82 -7.79 14.74
N THR A 226 -8.50 -7.53 14.69
CA THR A 226 -7.91 -6.71 13.62
C THR A 226 -8.07 -7.39 12.27
N LEU A 227 -7.82 -8.70 12.17
CA LEU A 227 -8.02 -9.45 10.93
C LEU A 227 -9.49 -9.45 10.47
N GLN A 228 -10.42 -9.69 11.39
CA GLN A 228 -11.86 -9.65 11.08
C GLN A 228 -12.27 -8.27 10.54
N LEU A 229 -11.78 -7.20 11.15
CA LEU A 229 -12.08 -5.85 10.73
C LEU A 229 -11.43 -5.50 9.37
N LEU A 230 -10.18 -5.94 9.14
CA LEU A 230 -9.49 -5.80 7.85
C LEU A 230 -10.33 -6.37 6.69
N TYR A 231 -10.89 -7.57 6.86
CA TYR A 231 -11.71 -8.22 5.83
C TYR A 231 -13.14 -7.68 5.70
N LYS A 232 -13.58 -6.83 6.64
CA LYS A 232 -14.84 -6.07 6.54
C LYS A 232 -14.67 -4.73 5.82
N ILE A 233 -13.45 -4.19 5.77
CA ILE A 233 -13.15 -2.96 5.03
C ILE A 233 -13.11 -3.24 3.53
N LYS A 234 -13.63 -2.30 2.73
CA LYS A 234 -13.48 -2.28 1.28
C LYS A 234 -12.00 -2.10 0.91
N PRO A 235 -11.37 -3.03 0.18
CA PRO A 235 -9.99 -2.89 -0.24
C PRO A 235 -9.87 -1.90 -1.40
N ASP A 236 -8.72 -1.24 -1.44
CA ASP A 236 -8.26 -0.47 -2.60
C ASP A 236 -7.49 -1.37 -3.55
N VAL A 237 -6.73 -2.35 -3.02
CA VAL A 237 -5.94 -3.31 -3.78
C VAL A 237 -6.34 -4.73 -3.43
N THR A 238 -6.76 -5.52 -4.44
CA THR A 238 -7.23 -6.88 -4.21
C THR A 238 -7.12 -7.79 -5.43
N ASN A 239 -7.34 -9.09 -5.27
CA ASN A 239 -7.24 -10.10 -6.33
C ASN A 239 -8.58 -10.40 -7.05
N SER A 240 -9.64 -9.63 -6.78
CA SER A 240 -10.99 -9.88 -7.30
C SER A 240 -11.82 -8.62 -7.40
N SER A 241 -12.52 -8.45 -8.52
CA SER A 241 -13.45 -7.35 -8.76
C SER A 241 -14.79 -7.46 -8.00
N VAL A 242 -15.10 -8.61 -7.39
CA VAL A 242 -16.35 -8.83 -6.65
C VAL A 242 -16.14 -8.53 -5.17
N LEU A 243 -16.37 -7.29 -4.75
CA LEU A 243 -16.08 -6.85 -3.38
C LEU A 243 -17.14 -7.36 -2.38
N LYS A 244 -16.71 -8.15 -1.40
CA LYS A 244 -17.48 -8.41 -0.17
C LYS A 244 -16.90 -7.54 0.92
N SER A 245 -17.64 -6.50 1.30
CA SER A 245 -17.19 -5.53 2.30
C SER A 245 -18.40 -4.94 3.01
N GLU A 246 -18.22 -4.61 4.28
CA GLU A 246 -19.26 -4.02 5.13
C GLU A 246 -19.01 -2.53 5.35
N TYR A 247 -17.75 -2.10 5.36
CA TYR A 247 -17.37 -0.73 5.66
C TYR A 247 -16.47 -0.13 4.59
N VAL A 248 -16.68 1.15 4.28
CA VAL A 248 -15.67 1.97 3.59
C VAL A 248 -14.49 2.26 4.52
N PRO A 249 -13.24 2.41 4.01
CA PRO A 249 -12.06 2.66 4.84
C PRO A 249 -12.22 3.84 5.81
N TYR A 250 -12.88 4.92 5.36
CA TYR A 250 -13.15 6.10 6.17
C TYR A 250 -13.81 5.80 7.52
N LEU A 251 -14.75 4.85 7.57
CA LEU A 251 -15.48 4.51 8.79
C LEU A 251 -14.63 3.78 9.83
N VAL A 252 -13.50 3.21 9.42
CA VAL A 252 -12.65 2.38 10.28
C VAL A 252 -11.32 3.06 10.57
N LEU A 253 -10.67 3.60 9.54
CA LEU A 253 -9.34 4.19 9.63
C LEU A 253 -9.39 5.66 10.06
N GLY A 254 -10.43 6.36 9.62
CA GLY A 254 -10.54 7.82 9.76
C GLY A 254 -10.50 8.54 8.42
N ASP A 255 -10.45 9.86 8.48
CA ASP A 255 -10.09 10.67 7.31
C ASP A 255 -8.59 10.58 6.98
N ASP A 256 -8.18 11.24 5.90
CA ASP A 256 -6.78 11.23 5.44
C ASP A 256 -5.82 11.81 6.50
N GLU A 257 -6.26 12.80 7.28
CA GLU A 257 -5.43 13.42 8.34
C GLU A 257 -5.22 12.45 9.50
N GLU A 258 -6.27 11.76 9.94
CA GLU A 258 -6.20 10.71 10.95
C GLU A 258 -5.28 9.56 10.50
N LEU A 259 -5.39 9.14 9.24
CA LEU A 259 -4.60 8.06 8.66
C LEU A 259 -3.11 8.45 8.58
N ASN A 260 -2.79 9.60 8.02
CA ASN A 260 -1.41 10.08 7.90
C ASN A 260 -0.77 10.28 9.27
N SER A 261 -1.52 10.82 10.23
CA SER A 261 -1.07 10.97 11.62
C SER A 261 -0.76 9.63 12.29
N SER A 262 -1.56 8.58 12.00
CA SER A 262 -1.30 7.22 12.47
C SER A 262 0.01 6.67 11.91
N LYS A 263 0.21 6.77 10.59
CA LYS A 263 1.41 6.28 9.90
C LYS A 263 2.69 7.02 10.29
N ALA A 264 2.61 8.35 10.45
CA ALA A 264 3.73 9.13 10.95
C ALA A 264 4.12 8.74 12.39
N ARG A 265 3.16 8.34 13.23
CA ARG A 265 3.43 7.87 14.60
C ARG A 265 4.09 6.50 14.60
N GLU A 266 3.61 5.59 13.75
CA GLU A 266 4.18 4.26 13.54
C GLU A 266 5.64 4.35 13.10
N ALA A 267 5.93 5.13 12.05
CA ALA A 267 7.28 5.35 11.55
C ALA A 267 8.21 5.97 12.62
N LYS A 268 7.71 6.91 13.44
CA LYS A 268 8.49 7.46 14.56
C LYS A 268 8.80 6.41 15.63
N ASN A 269 7.85 5.54 15.94
CA ASN A 269 8.07 4.43 16.87
C ASN A 269 9.13 3.46 16.31
N TYR A 270 9.06 3.19 15.01
CA TYR A 270 10.06 2.39 14.30
C TYR A 270 11.45 3.00 14.42
N ILE A 271 11.61 4.28 14.09
CA ILE A 271 12.89 5.01 14.22
C ILE A 271 13.39 5.02 15.66
N TYR A 272 12.50 5.12 16.65
CA TYR A 272 12.89 5.09 18.06
C TYR A 272 13.55 3.76 18.45
N HIS A 273 13.02 2.63 17.96
CA HIS A 273 13.54 1.30 18.24
C HIS A 273 14.69 0.87 17.30
N ALA A 274 14.73 1.39 16.08
CA ALA A 274 15.74 1.07 15.05
C ALA A 274 16.24 2.35 14.34
N PRO A 275 17.00 3.22 15.02
CA PRO A 275 17.39 4.55 14.49
C PRO A 275 18.44 4.51 13.37
N THR A 276 19.02 3.35 13.10
CA THR A 276 20.02 3.14 12.04
C THR A 276 19.43 2.52 10.78
N LEU A 277 18.16 2.11 10.81
CA LEU A 277 17.51 1.45 9.69
C LEU A 277 16.87 2.49 8.76
N PRO A 278 17.25 2.56 7.47
CA PRO A 278 16.74 3.56 6.54
C PRO A 278 15.21 3.53 6.38
N SER A 279 14.60 2.34 6.40
CA SER A 279 13.17 2.13 6.14
C SER A 279 12.26 2.97 7.03
N GLY A 280 12.56 3.08 8.34
CA GLY A 280 11.74 3.90 9.23
C GLY A 280 11.73 5.39 8.85
N TYR A 281 12.83 5.90 8.30
CA TYR A 281 12.90 7.27 7.79
C TYR A 281 12.20 7.44 6.44
N ILE A 282 12.16 6.39 5.61
CA ILE A 282 11.40 6.35 4.36
C ILE A 282 9.89 6.39 4.69
N ASP A 283 9.41 5.53 5.58
CA ASP A 283 8.00 5.47 6.00
C ASP A 283 7.52 6.81 6.60
N LEU A 284 8.41 7.45 7.39
CA LEU A 284 8.14 8.78 7.94
C LEU A 284 8.04 9.82 6.82
N ALA A 285 8.95 9.77 5.83
CA ALA A 285 8.93 10.69 4.71
C ALA A 285 7.67 10.54 3.86
N GLU A 286 7.24 9.31 3.57
CA GLU A 286 6.01 9.03 2.82
C GLU A 286 4.77 9.58 3.54
N SER A 287 4.69 9.39 4.86
CA SER A 287 3.64 10.00 5.69
C SER A 287 3.67 11.53 5.63
N LEU A 288 4.86 12.13 5.63
CA LEU A 288 5.03 13.58 5.51
C LEU A 288 4.69 14.10 4.10
N VAL A 289 4.96 13.33 3.05
CA VAL A 289 4.55 13.65 1.67
C VAL A 289 3.02 13.63 1.56
N ALA A 290 2.36 12.63 2.15
CA ALA A 290 0.90 12.56 2.22
C ALA A 290 0.28 13.81 2.89
N ASP A 291 0.91 14.27 3.98
CA ASP A 291 0.57 15.52 4.66
C ASP A 291 1.04 16.79 3.95
N LYS A 292 1.63 16.67 2.75
CA LYS A 292 2.18 17.79 1.95
C LYS A 292 3.30 18.57 2.66
N ARG A 293 3.94 17.97 3.67
CA ARG A 293 5.07 18.51 4.44
C ARG A 293 6.40 18.16 3.77
N TYR A 294 6.51 18.48 2.48
CA TYR A 294 7.65 18.08 1.64
C TYR A 294 9.03 18.46 2.21
N PRO A 295 9.26 19.64 2.81
CA PRO A 295 10.58 19.96 3.39
C PRO A 295 10.99 19.04 4.55
N GLU A 296 10.03 18.52 5.31
CA GLU A 296 10.28 17.56 6.39
C GLU A 296 10.51 16.15 5.83
N ALA A 297 9.76 15.78 4.79
CA ALA A 297 9.96 14.53 4.07
C ALA A 297 11.38 14.46 3.48
N ILE A 298 11.83 15.53 2.81
CA ILE A 298 13.18 15.62 2.24
C ILE A 298 14.26 15.42 3.31
N ARG A 299 14.15 16.09 4.47
CA ARG A 299 15.11 15.88 5.57
C ARG A 299 15.14 14.44 6.08
N SER A 300 13.99 13.78 6.12
CA SER A 300 13.89 12.38 6.53
C SER A 300 14.53 11.46 5.50
N LEU A 301 14.29 11.71 4.20
CA LEU A 301 14.91 10.97 3.10
C LEU A 301 16.43 11.19 3.00
N GLU A 302 16.92 12.39 3.26
CA GLU A 302 18.37 12.66 3.35
C GLU A 302 19.00 11.86 4.50
N LYS A 303 18.29 11.73 5.63
CA LYS A 303 18.73 10.88 6.73
C LYS A 303 18.73 9.40 6.34
N ALA A 304 17.68 8.93 5.66
CA ALA A 304 17.60 7.57 5.11
C ALA A 304 18.76 7.30 4.13
N LEU A 305 19.05 8.24 3.23
CA LEU A 305 20.10 8.11 2.23
C LEU A 305 21.49 7.94 2.86
N ASN A 306 21.75 8.67 3.96
CA ASN A 306 23.01 8.53 4.71
C ASN A 306 23.17 7.18 5.42
N LEU A 307 22.07 6.46 5.65
CA LEU A 307 22.04 5.16 6.29
C LEU A 307 21.94 4.00 5.28
N ALA A 308 21.59 4.28 4.02
CA ALA A 308 21.34 3.27 3.00
C ALA A 308 22.62 2.53 2.59
N ASP A 309 22.57 1.20 2.67
CA ASP A 309 23.68 0.31 2.34
C ASP A 309 23.50 -0.40 0.98
N THR A 310 22.26 -0.65 0.55
CA THR A 310 21.93 -1.31 -0.73
C THR A 310 21.51 -0.36 -1.84
N ASP A 311 21.64 -0.81 -3.09
CA ASP A 311 21.15 -0.08 -4.25
C ASP A 311 19.62 -0.03 -4.30
N ASP A 312 18.92 -1.08 -3.88
CA ASP A 312 17.45 -1.08 -3.84
C ASP A 312 16.91 -0.04 -2.84
N MET A 313 17.54 0.10 -1.67
CA MET A 313 17.19 1.19 -0.74
C MET A 313 17.49 2.56 -1.35
N ARG A 314 18.67 2.73 -1.98
CA ARG A 314 19.03 3.99 -2.66
C ARG A 314 18.01 4.35 -3.74
N TYR A 315 17.55 3.37 -4.52
CA TYR A 315 16.53 3.54 -5.54
C TYR A 315 15.23 4.12 -4.96
N ILE A 316 14.67 3.49 -3.92
CA ILE A 316 13.44 3.96 -3.25
C ILE A 316 13.61 5.39 -2.72
N ILE A 317 14.76 5.67 -2.09
CA ILE A 317 15.04 6.99 -1.52
C ILE A 317 15.19 8.06 -2.61
N TYR A 318 15.89 7.76 -3.70
CA TYR A 318 16.04 8.67 -4.84
C TYR A 318 14.70 8.94 -5.54
N TYR A 319 13.86 7.92 -5.73
CA TYR A 319 12.50 8.09 -6.22
C TYR A 319 11.71 9.05 -5.33
N ASN A 320 11.67 8.79 -4.02
CA ASN A 320 10.90 9.60 -3.06
C ASN A 320 11.44 11.04 -2.93
N LEU A 321 12.76 11.24 -3.08
CA LEU A 321 13.37 12.58 -3.16
C LEU A 321 12.93 13.29 -4.44
N ALA A 322 12.98 12.62 -5.60
CA ALA A 322 12.54 13.19 -6.87
C ALA A 322 11.07 13.65 -6.81
N VAL A 323 10.19 12.80 -6.27
CA VAL A 323 8.78 13.13 -6.03
C VAL A 323 8.64 14.34 -5.09
N SER A 324 9.36 14.35 -3.97
CA SER A 324 9.29 15.44 -2.99
C SER A 324 9.76 16.78 -3.55
N TYR A 325 10.88 16.79 -4.29
CA TYR A 325 11.38 18.01 -4.95
C TYR A 325 10.46 18.48 -6.09
N SER A 326 9.84 17.55 -6.81
CA SER A 326 8.83 17.86 -7.83
C SER A 326 7.65 18.64 -7.24
N TYR A 327 7.12 18.21 -6.09
CA TYR A 327 5.99 18.90 -5.44
C TYR A 327 6.31 20.32 -4.96
N ILE A 328 7.58 20.61 -4.61
CA ILE A 328 8.03 21.97 -4.28
C ILE A 328 8.58 22.72 -5.50
N SER A 329 8.32 22.23 -6.72
CA SER A 329 8.71 22.83 -8.01
C SER A 329 10.23 23.03 -8.19
N HIS A 330 11.06 22.31 -7.45
CA HIS A 330 12.52 22.31 -7.60
C HIS A 330 12.92 21.30 -8.69
N THR A 331 12.60 21.66 -9.94
CA THR A 331 12.70 20.76 -11.11
C THR A 331 14.10 20.19 -11.29
N GLU A 332 15.16 20.99 -11.12
CA GLU A 332 16.54 20.55 -11.28
C GLU A 332 16.90 19.41 -10.32
N MET A 333 16.61 19.59 -9.03
CA MET A 333 16.83 18.56 -8.00
C MET A 333 15.95 17.33 -8.23
N ALA A 334 14.71 17.52 -8.66
CA ALA A 334 13.80 16.42 -8.97
C ALA A 334 14.36 15.55 -10.11
N VAL A 335 14.90 16.17 -11.16
CA VAL A 335 15.52 15.47 -12.29
C VAL A 335 16.85 14.81 -11.91
N ASP A 336 17.67 15.44 -11.08
CA ASP A 336 18.93 14.87 -10.60
C ASP A 336 18.69 13.58 -9.81
N TYR A 337 17.80 13.61 -8.82
CA TYR A 337 17.47 12.41 -8.05
C TYR A 337 16.75 11.35 -8.88
N LEU A 338 15.87 11.76 -9.80
CA LEU A 338 15.25 10.79 -10.71
C LEU A 338 16.28 10.10 -11.59
N SER A 339 17.27 10.83 -12.10
CA SER A 339 18.35 10.24 -12.92
C SER A 339 19.15 9.21 -12.12
N LYS A 340 19.45 9.50 -10.85
CA LYS A 340 20.10 8.54 -9.94
C LYS A 340 19.25 7.29 -9.68
N ALA A 341 17.92 7.43 -9.58
CA ALA A 341 17.02 6.28 -9.48
C ALA A 341 17.06 5.45 -10.78
N MET A 342 17.02 6.11 -11.95
CA MET A 342 17.09 5.47 -13.27
C MET A 342 18.41 4.74 -13.55
N GLU A 343 19.51 5.17 -12.92
CA GLU A 343 20.80 4.46 -13.00
C GLU A 343 20.78 3.09 -12.30
N ILE A 344 19.90 2.92 -11.29
CA ILE A 344 19.76 1.68 -10.52
C ILE A 344 18.72 0.77 -11.15
N GLN A 345 17.53 1.30 -11.42
CA GLN A 345 16.43 0.59 -12.07
C GLN A 345 15.86 1.48 -13.18
N ASP A 346 15.60 0.92 -14.36
CA ASP A 346 14.95 1.65 -15.46
C ASP A 346 13.61 0.97 -15.78
N ASN A 347 12.50 1.67 -15.53
CA ASN A 347 11.15 1.12 -15.64
C ASN A 347 10.14 2.18 -16.08
N GLU A 348 8.94 1.73 -16.46
CA GLU A 348 7.88 2.60 -17.00
C GLU A 348 7.45 3.70 -16.02
N GLU A 349 7.51 3.44 -14.71
CA GLU A 349 7.10 4.39 -13.68
C GLU A 349 8.06 5.60 -13.63
N LEU A 350 9.37 5.38 -13.73
CA LEU A 350 10.36 6.46 -13.74
C LEU A 350 10.25 7.32 -15.00
N HIS A 351 10.01 6.69 -16.15
CA HIS A 351 9.73 7.42 -17.39
C HIS A 351 8.47 8.28 -17.27
N LEU A 352 7.42 7.77 -16.64
CA LEU A 352 6.21 8.54 -16.36
C LEU A 352 6.49 9.70 -15.43
N LEU A 353 7.21 9.47 -14.33
CA LEU A 353 7.58 10.52 -13.37
C LEU A 353 8.42 11.62 -14.03
N LYS A 354 9.36 11.24 -14.90
CA LYS A 354 10.16 12.18 -15.70
C LYS A 354 9.30 13.06 -16.59
N ALA A 355 8.36 12.46 -17.31
CA ALA A 355 7.41 13.18 -18.15
C ALA A 355 6.57 14.16 -17.33
N GLU A 356 6.10 13.74 -16.15
CA GLU A 356 5.28 14.56 -15.26
C GLU A 356 6.04 15.74 -14.62
N ILE A 357 7.31 15.54 -14.27
CA ILE A 357 8.21 16.59 -13.76
C ILE A 357 8.50 17.62 -14.85
N LEU A 358 8.78 17.17 -16.07
CA LEU A 358 9.25 18.03 -17.16
C LEU A 358 8.14 18.68 -17.99
N LYS A 359 6.88 18.23 -17.90
CA LYS A 359 5.77 18.69 -18.78
C LYS A 359 5.56 20.21 -18.84
N ASN A 360 6.01 20.96 -17.84
CA ASN A 360 5.87 22.42 -17.79
C ASN A 360 7.18 23.17 -18.06
N THR A 361 8.34 22.50 -17.99
CA THR A 361 9.68 23.10 -18.05
C THR A 361 10.46 22.68 -19.28
N ASP A 362 10.39 21.39 -19.65
CA ASP A 362 10.94 20.82 -20.89
C ASP A 362 9.88 19.92 -21.55
N LYS A 363 9.01 20.58 -22.32
CA LYS A 363 7.89 19.93 -23.01
C LYS A 363 8.36 18.93 -24.06
N GLU A 364 9.49 19.18 -24.71
CA GLU A 364 9.98 18.30 -25.77
C GLU A 364 10.40 16.96 -25.18
N THR A 365 11.17 16.99 -24.09
CA THR A 365 11.57 15.76 -23.38
C THR A 365 10.36 15.06 -22.80
N ALA A 366 9.44 15.76 -22.12
CA ALA A 366 8.23 15.14 -21.58
C ALA A 366 7.37 14.46 -22.66
N GLN A 367 7.24 15.06 -23.85
CA GLN A 367 6.55 14.44 -24.97
C GLN A 367 7.24 13.15 -25.42
N LYS A 368 8.57 13.14 -25.55
CA LYS A 368 9.34 11.94 -25.93
C LYS A 368 9.16 10.81 -24.92
N GLU A 369 9.14 11.12 -23.62
CA GLU A 369 8.88 10.14 -22.57
C GLU A 369 7.47 9.53 -22.68
N TYR A 370 6.43 10.35 -22.89
CA TYR A 370 5.08 9.80 -23.13
C TYR A 370 4.99 8.96 -24.42
N GLU A 371 5.64 9.39 -25.50
CA GLU A 371 5.68 8.62 -26.75
C GLU A 371 6.39 7.27 -26.57
N TYR A 372 7.46 7.24 -25.77
CA TYR A 372 8.14 6.01 -25.38
C TYR A 372 7.21 5.09 -24.57
N LEU A 373 6.52 5.61 -23.56
CA LEU A 373 5.55 4.85 -22.75
C LEU A 373 4.40 4.26 -23.58
N ILE A 374 3.85 5.03 -24.52
CA ILE A 374 2.81 4.55 -25.45
C ILE A 374 3.36 3.47 -26.39
N LYS A 375 4.65 3.51 -26.73
CA LYS A 375 5.25 2.51 -27.61
C LYS A 375 5.45 1.17 -26.90
N ILE A 376 5.90 1.17 -25.65
CA ILE A 376 6.15 -0.06 -24.88
C ILE A 376 4.85 -0.63 -24.29
N SER A 377 3.90 0.23 -23.92
CA SER A 377 2.61 -0.12 -23.32
C SER A 377 1.45 0.50 -24.12
N PRO A 378 1.20 0.04 -25.37
CA PRO A 378 0.25 0.65 -26.30
C PRO A 378 -1.21 0.57 -25.86
N ASP A 379 -1.53 -0.33 -24.94
CA ASP A 379 -2.88 -0.56 -24.45
C ASP A 379 -3.16 0.16 -23.11
N ASN A 380 -2.15 0.83 -22.55
CA ASN A 380 -2.34 1.66 -21.36
C ASN A 380 -3.01 3.01 -21.75
N PRO A 381 -4.27 3.25 -21.35
CA PRO A 381 -4.99 4.48 -21.70
C PRO A 381 -4.42 5.72 -20.99
N ASP A 382 -3.72 5.56 -19.88
CA ASP A 382 -3.28 6.70 -19.06
C ASP A 382 -2.15 7.46 -19.75
N TYR A 383 -1.19 6.77 -20.37
CA TYR A 383 -0.12 7.42 -21.14
C TYR A 383 -0.67 8.19 -22.35
N THR A 384 -1.63 7.58 -23.04
CA THR A 384 -2.32 8.21 -24.18
C THR A 384 -3.07 9.48 -23.77
N THR A 385 -3.84 9.41 -22.68
CA THR A 385 -4.63 10.56 -22.21
C THR A 385 -3.73 11.67 -21.65
N LYS A 386 -2.63 11.34 -21.00
CA LYS A 386 -1.63 12.33 -20.54
C LYS A 386 -0.99 13.09 -21.70
N LEU A 387 -0.54 12.39 -22.75
CA LEU A 387 0.00 13.04 -23.95
C LEU A 387 -1.05 13.87 -24.69
N ALA A 388 -2.28 13.36 -24.81
CA ALA A 388 -3.39 14.10 -25.42
C ALA A 388 -3.69 15.40 -24.64
N ASN A 389 -3.73 15.32 -23.30
CA ASN A 389 -3.92 16.49 -22.44
C ASN A 389 -2.80 17.51 -22.57
N MET A 390 -1.56 17.05 -22.77
CA MET A 390 -0.43 17.93 -23.03
C MET A 390 -0.64 18.71 -24.34
N HIS A 391 -0.99 18.03 -25.43
CA HIS A 391 -1.33 18.70 -26.70
C HIS A 391 -2.54 19.62 -26.59
N ILE A 392 -3.58 19.27 -25.82
CA ILE A 392 -4.74 20.13 -25.56
C ILE A 392 -4.32 21.41 -24.85
N LYS A 393 -3.46 21.33 -23.83
CA LYS A 393 -2.91 22.51 -23.14
C LYS A 393 -2.11 23.41 -24.06
N ASP A 394 -1.46 22.83 -25.06
CA ASP A 394 -0.71 23.55 -26.10
C ASP A 394 -1.59 23.97 -27.30
N TYR A 395 -2.91 23.80 -27.21
CA TYR A 395 -3.88 24.10 -28.28
C TYR A 395 -3.68 23.28 -29.57
N ASP A 396 -2.89 22.20 -29.54
CA ASP A 396 -2.67 21.25 -30.65
C ASP A 396 -3.75 20.15 -30.66
N TYR A 397 -4.98 20.59 -30.89
CA TYR A 397 -6.15 19.71 -30.89
C TYR A 397 -6.09 18.62 -31.96
N MET A 398 -5.36 18.86 -33.07
CA MET A 398 -5.21 17.90 -34.15
C MET A 398 -4.33 16.72 -33.75
N LYS A 399 -3.20 16.95 -33.08
CA LYS A 399 -2.39 15.85 -32.54
C LYS A 399 -3.11 15.12 -31.42
N ALA A 400 -3.76 15.84 -30.50
CA ALA A 400 -4.56 15.23 -29.43
C ALA A 400 -5.63 14.29 -30.01
N ARG A 401 -6.41 14.75 -30.99
CA ARG A 401 -7.43 13.96 -31.69
C ARG A 401 -6.84 12.72 -32.36
N LYS A 402 -5.71 12.87 -33.06
CA LYS A 402 -5.06 11.76 -33.76
C LYS A 402 -4.68 10.64 -32.80
N ILE A 403 -3.96 10.98 -31.72
CA ILE A 403 -3.46 10.00 -30.75
C ILE A 403 -4.64 9.28 -30.04
N LEU A 404 -5.66 10.03 -29.62
CA LEU A 404 -6.85 9.44 -28.99
C LEU A 404 -7.62 8.51 -29.95
N LYS A 405 -7.78 8.89 -31.22
CA LYS A 405 -8.45 8.03 -32.22
C LYS A 405 -7.64 6.78 -32.53
N ASP A 406 -6.32 6.89 -32.65
CA ASP A 406 -5.44 5.75 -32.92
C ASP A 406 -5.43 4.75 -31.75
N PHE A 407 -5.53 5.22 -30.51
CA PHE A 407 -5.70 4.37 -29.33
C PHE A 407 -7.06 3.66 -29.33
N LEU A 408 -8.18 4.39 -29.46
CA LEU A 408 -9.53 3.80 -29.43
C LEU A 408 -9.83 2.87 -30.63
N LYS A 409 -9.11 3.04 -31.75
CA LYS A 409 -9.17 2.12 -32.89
C LYS A 409 -8.53 0.77 -32.56
N ARG A 410 -7.40 0.78 -31.85
CA ARG A 410 -6.69 -0.42 -31.40
C ARG A 410 -7.34 -1.07 -30.19
N ASN A 411 -7.97 -0.26 -29.34
CA ASN A 411 -8.62 -0.70 -28.11
C ASN A 411 -10.11 -0.34 -28.05
N PRO A 412 -10.98 -1.05 -28.81
CA PRO A 412 -12.42 -0.73 -28.88
C PRO A 412 -13.16 -0.84 -27.54
N GLN A 413 -12.65 -1.61 -26.59
CA GLN A 413 -13.22 -1.77 -25.25
C GLN A 413 -13.27 -0.44 -24.48
N TYR A 414 -12.35 0.49 -24.74
CA TYR A 414 -12.29 1.79 -24.06
C TYR A 414 -13.24 2.84 -24.64
N LYS A 415 -14.00 2.56 -25.71
CA LYS A 415 -14.91 3.54 -26.33
C LYS A 415 -15.99 4.08 -25.38
N LYS A 416 -16.36 3.31 -24.36
CA LYS A 416 -17.35 3.69 -23.33
C LYS A 416 -16.72 3.93 -21.96
N ASP A 417 -15.39 3.91 -21.88
CA ASP A 417 -14.68 4.13 -20.62
C ASP A 417 -14.81 5.61 -20.21
N ALA A 418 -15.11 5.82 -18.92
CA ALA A 418 -15.36 7.14 -18.37
C ALA A 418 -14.17 8.10 -18.59
N ARG A 419 -12.93 7.59 -18.61
CA ARG A 419 -11.69 8.37 -18.85
C ARG A 419 -11.69 9.11 -20.18
N PHE A 420 -12.41 8.61 -21.18
CA PHE A 420 -12.47 9.24 -22.50
C PHE A 420 -13.65 10.21 -22.69
N SER A 421 -14.59 10.24 -21.74
CA SER A 421 -15.74 11.15 -21.77
C SER A 421 -15.36 12.63 -21.94
N PRO A 422 -14.30 13.15 -21.28
CA PRO A 422 -13.89 14.54 -21.46
C PRO A 422 -13.46 14.91 -22.89
N TYR A 423 -13.05 13.94 -23.71
CA TYR A 423 -12.57 14.18 -25.08
C TYR A 423 -13.64 14.06 -26.16
N GLY A 424 -14.92 13.93 -25.78
CA GLY A 424 -16.02 13.72 -26.71
C GLY A 424 -15.95 14.66 -27.92
N ILE A 425 -15.78 15.97 -27.70
CA ILE A 425 -15.69 17.00 -28.76
C ILE A 425 -14.56 16.71 -29.76
N LEU A 426 -13.40 16.22 -29.30
CA LEU A 426 -12.27 15.88 -30.17
C LEU A 426 -12.51 14.58 -30.95
N LEU A 427 -13.27 13.66 -30.36
CA LEU A 427 -13.53 12.34 -30.91
C LEU A 427 -14.69 12.30 -31.91
N PHE A 428 -15.59 13.28 -31.88
CA PHE A 428 -16.63 13.50 -32.89
C PHE A 428 -16.05 13.77 -34.29
#